data_AF-A0A5S3WK94-F1
#
_entry.id   AF-A0A5S3WK94-F1
#
_cell.length_a   1.000
_cell.length_b   1.000
_cell.length_c   1.000
_cell.angle_alpha   90.00
_cell.angle_beta   90.00
_cell.angle_gamma   90.00
#
_symmetry.space_group_name_H-M   'P 1'
#
loop_
_entity.id
_entity.type
_entity.pdbx_description
1 polymer ?
#
loop_
_entity_poly.entity_id
_entity_poly.type
_entity_poly.pdbx_seq_one_letter_code
_entity_poly.pdbx_strand_id
1 'polypeptide(L)'
;MTLKKITPLLSLCCMPISQTAVSASSDIQLIHQFHSEIYTEAQPVKAFVDDFDEPLTEGDSAFTYNVFELGMKYKGIGIGAQSRFDYLLAFDPDTARYTHTEKNDLPFEKRNYRYYLWGRQATTNGIFLSYDLELLDKKLVVTPKFTYFKSTHFQDARVDGTIFGDEIEGKLEAEYYFSKDILFKSFTPTENPKGDGYSLDLEIDWQITDDLRVWAAGKDLVYETKYTGAGFVNGFTTDIPFTEREDGIDTTPSVRLRTSAYDQEIEYTFERDARYYVGADYRINDSFSTTVKARKFIDDTFFQANLTYHFGDNWAFFGGYETHSDAFELGIKTQHAGLSVKMDNLNVDDAHYVNLNWFINLDF
;
A
#
# COMPACT_ATOMS: atom_id res chain seq x y z
N MET A 1 -12.99 24.99 5.64
CA MET A 1 -11.64 25.25 6.20
C MET A 1 -10.71 25.49 5.02
N THR A 2 -10.24 26.72 4.83
CA THR A 2 -9.51 27.15 3.64
C THR A 2 -8.06 26.64 3.65
N LEU A 3 -7.78 25.62 2.84
CA LEU A 3 -6.43 25.12 2.62
C LEU A 3 -5.59 26.18 1.88
N LYS A 4 -4.55 26.68 2.56
CA LYS A 4 -3.50 27.49 1.94
C LYS A 4 -2.68 26.60 1.01
N LYS A 5 -2.59 27.00 -0.27
CA LYS A 5 -1.66 26.43 -1.25
C LYS A 5 -0.22 26.56 -0.71
N ILE A 6 0.43 25.43 -0.48
CA ILE A 6 1.87 25.34 -0.22
C ILE A 6 2.53 25.08 -1.57
N THR A 7 3.28 26.06 -2.06
CA THR A 7 4.14 25.93 -3.24
C THR A 7 5.40 25.16 -2.82
N PRO A 8 5.78 24.05 -3.47
CA PRO A 8 7.09 23.45 -3.24
C PRO A 8 8.14 24.27 -4.01
N LEU A 9 8.98 24.97 -3.27
CA LEU A 9 10.18 25.61 -3.81
C LEU A 9 11.21 24.50 -4.07
N LEU A 10 11.26 24.02 -5.32
CA LEU A 10 12.28 23.08 -5.79
C LEU A 10 13.62 23.84 -5.92
N SER A 11 14.38 23.93 -4.83
CA SER A 11 15.75 24.45 -4.89
C SER A 11 16.68 23.32 -5.30
N LEU A 12 16.90 23.20 -6.61
CA LEU A 12 17.96 22.37 -7.20
C LEU A 12 19.32 22.95 -6.76
N CYS A 13 19.93 22.38 -5.72
CA CYS A 13 21.33 22.65 -5.41
C CYS A 13 22.21 21.91 -6.43
N CYS A 14 22.56 22.60 -7.52
CA CYS A 14 23.64 22.21 -8.41
C CYS A 14 24.97 22.21 -7.62
N MET A 15 25.45 21.04 -7.20
CA MET A 15 26.86 20.88 -6.86
C MET A 15 27.65 20.54 -8.12
N PRO A 16 28.81 21.18 -8.35
CA PRO A 16 29.67 20.85 -9.48
C PRO A 16 30.35 19.50 -9.23
N ILE A 17 29.94 18.46 -9.95
CA ILE A 17 30.63 17.16 -9.97
C ILE A 17 31.83 17.29 -10.92
N SER A 18 33.00 17.57 -10.35
CA SER A 18 34.28 17.40 -11.05
C SER A 18 34.53 15.91 -11.25
N GLN A 19 34.46 15.47 -12.50
CA GLN A 19 34.77 14.10 -12.90
C GLN A 19 36.27 13.83 -12.76
N THR A 20 36.62 12.88 -11.89
CA THR A 20 37.84 12.08 -12.06
C THR A 20 37.43 10.62 -12.12
N ALA A 21 37.54 10.05 -13.32
CA ALA A 21 37.37 8.63 -13.58
C ALA A 21 38.43 7.84 -12.79
N VAL A 22 37.96 7.06 -11.82
CA VAL A 22 38.64 5.88 -11.30
C VAL A 22 37.56 4.83 -11.11
N SER A 23 37.74 3.68 -11.76
CA SER A 23 37.03 2.44 -11.47
C SER A 23 37.40 1.99 -10.05
N ALA A 24 36.84 2.64 -9.03
CA ALA A 24 36.81 2.11 -7.69
C ALA A 24 35.64 1.13 -7.61
N SER A 25 35.87 -0.09 -7.11
CA SER A 25 34.76 -0.83 -6.50
C SER A 25 34.26 0.07 -5.39
N SER A 26 33.09 0.68 -5.55
CA SER A 26 32.55 1.57 -4.54
C SER A 26 32.28 0.75 -3.29
N ASP A 27 33.12 0.95 -2.29
CA ASP A 27 32.89 0.34 -0.99
C ASP A 27 31.62 0.95 -0.36
N ILE A 28 31.19 2.13 -0.81
CA ILE A 28 30.05 2.89 -0.31
C ILE A 28 29.03 3.14 -1.42
N GLN A 29 27.76 2.80 -1.16
CA GLN A 29 26.63 3.07 -2.04
C GLN A 29 25.57 3.90 -1.32
N LEU A 30 24.99 4.91 -1.98
CA LEU A 30 23.83 5.64 -1.47
C LEU A 30 22.54 4.87 -1.78
N ILE A 31 21.70 4.67 -0.77
CA ILE A 31 20.33 4.18 -0.95
C ILE A 31 19.41 5.39 -0.92
N HIS A 32 18.75 5.70 -2.03
CA HIS A 32 17.68 6.69 -2.06
C HIS A 32 16.56 6.19 -2.96
N GLN A 33 15.42 5.83 -2.37
CA GLN A 33 14.30 5.23 -3.08
C GLN A 33 13.00 5.91 -2.70
N PHE A 34 12.13 6.08 -3.68
CA PHE A 34 10.75 6.43 -3.48
C PHE A 34 9.88 5.55 -4.37
N HIS A 35 8.86 4.94 -3.76
CA HIS A 35 7.83 4.17 -4.41
C HIS A 35 6.50 4.69 -3.91
N SER A 36 5.63 5.12 -4.80
CA SER A 36 4.25 5.50 -4.49
C SER A 36 3.35 4.76 -5.45
N GLU A 37 2.42 3.99 -4.92
CA GLU A 37 1.48 3.21 -5.68
C GLU A 37 0.10 3.36 -5.07
N ILE A 38 -0.90 3.59 -5.90
CA ILE A 38 -2.30 3.64 -5.52
C ILE A 38 -3.12 2.89 -6.57
N TYR A 39 -4.08 2.11 -6.08
CA TYR A 39 -4.97 1.31 -6.88
C TYR A 39 -6.35 1.26 -6.24
N THR A 40 -7.39 1.42 -7.05
CA THR A 40 -8.79 1.34 -6.63
C THR A 40 -9.59 0.65 -7.73
N GLU A 41 -10.19 -0.50 -7.45
CA GLU A 41 -10.96 -1.19 -8.49
C GLU A 41 -12.32 -0.51 -8.72
N ALA A 42 -13.06 -0.25 -7.64
CA ALA A 42 -14.46 0.16 -7.69
C ALA A 42 -14.71 1.52 -8.38
N GLN A 43 -13.79 2.48 -8.24
CA GLN A 43 -13.91 3.85 -8.78
C GLN A 43 -12.53 4.46 -9.02
N PRO A 44 -12.42 5.53 -9.83
CA PRO A 44 -11.20 6.31 -9.97
C PRO A 44 -10.66 6.80 -8.63
N VAL A 45 -9.34 6.90 -8.51
CA VAL A 45 -8.62 7.24 -7.28
C VAL A 45 -9.16 8.53 -6.64
N LYS A 46 -9.45 9.55 -7.45
CA LYS A 46 -9.98 10.81 -6.97
C LYS A 46 -11.36 10.67 -6.36
N ALA A 47 -12.29 10.06 -7.10
CA ALA A 47 -13.65 9.80 -6.60
C ALA A 47 -13.60 8.93 -5.35
N PHE A 48 -12.75 7.91 -5.32
CA PHE A 48 -12.59 7.02 -4.18
C PHE A 48 -12.18 7.75 -2.88
N VAL A 49 -11.28 8.72 -3.00
CA VAL A 49 -10.77 9.50 -1.86
C VAL A 49 -11.71 10.64 -1.45
N ASP A 50 -12.40 11.25 -2.43
CA ASP A 50 -13.25 12.42 -2.22
C ASP A 50 -14.72 11.99 -1.99
N ASP A 51 -15.55 12.04 -3.02
CA ASP A 51 -17.02 12.01 -2.90
C ASP A 51 -17.64 10.63 -3.11
N PHE A 52 -16.91 9.68 -3.72
CA PHE A 52 -17.37 8.33 -4.08
C PHE A 52 -18.61 8.33 -4.99
N ASP A 53 -18.63 9.22 -5.98
CA ASP A 53 -19.79 9.61 -6.78
C ASP A 53 -19.73 9.20 -8.26
N GLU A 54 -18.63 8.59 -8.70
CA GLU A 54 -18.46 8.06 -10.05
C GLU A 54 -19.14 6.68 -10.24
N PRO A 55 -19.45 6.26 -11.48
CA PRO A 55 -20.02 4.94 -11.72
C PRO A 55 -19.16 3.81 -11.14
N LEU A 56 -19.80 2.90 -10.41
CA LEU A 56 -19.14 1.73 -9.83
C LEU A 56 -18.75 0.69 -10.88
N THR A 57 -17.57 0.12 -10.71
CA THR A 57 -17.17 -1.16 -11.31
C THR A 57 -17.43 -2.32 -10.33
N GLU A 58 -17.20 -3.56 -10.75
CA GLU A 58 -17.39 -4.76 -9.90
C GLU A 58 -16.21 -5.05 -8.95
N GLY A 59 -15.32 -4.07 -8.75
CA GLY A 59 -14.12 -4.22 -7.94
C GLY A 59 -14.35 -4.49 -6.46
N ASP A 60 -13.41 -5.17 -5.83
CA ASP A 60 -13.49 -5.59 -4.41
C ASP A 60 -12.29 -5.14 -3.55
N SER A 61 -11.32 -4.45 -4.16
CA SER A 61 -10.10 -4.03 -3.49
C SER A 61 -9.69 -2.58 -3.76
N ALA A 62 -8.95 -2.02 -2.83
CA ALA A 62 -8.21 -0.77 -2.99
C ALA A 62 -6.97 -0.78 -2.10
N PHE A 63 -5.85 -0.26 -2.61
CA PHE A 63 -4.65 -0.12 -1.79
C PHE A 63 -3.82 1.09 -2.17
N THR A 64 -3.02 1.56 -1.21
CA THR A 64 -1.87 2.39 -1.51
C THR A 64 -0.66 1.97 -0.71
N TYR A 65 0.49 1.96 -1.38
CA TYR A 65 1.79 1.66 -0.79
C TYR A 65 2.76 2.79 -1.12
N ASN A 66 3.17 3.53 -0.10
CA ASN A 66 4.10 4.63 -0.23
C ASN A 66 5.30 4.36 0.66
N VAL A 67 6.48 4.30 0.07
CA VAL A 67 7.73 4.03 0.77
C VAL A 67 8.79 5.02 0.31
N PHE A 68 9.42 5.67 1.27
CA PHE A 68 10.62 6.46 1.08
C PHE A 68 11.76 5.87 1.91
N GLU A 69 12.90 5.66 1.29
CA GLU A 69 14.10 5.13 1.93
C GLU A 69 15.32 5.99 1.64
N LEU A 70 16.10 6.25 2.68
CA LEU A 70 17.38 6.93 2.60
C LEU A 70 18.40 6.21 3.48
N GLY A 71 19.53 5.82 2.91
CA GLY A 71 20.55 5.08 3.64
C GLY A 71 21.88 5.01 2.91
N MET A 72 22.80 4.25 3.47
CA MET A 72 24.09 3.97 2.87
C MET A 72 24.40 2.48 3.01
N LYS A 73 25.06 1.91 2.00
CA LYS A 73 25.58 0.56 2.04
C LYS A 73 27.10 0.61 2.05
N TYR A 74 27.72 -0.07 3.01
CA TYR A 74 29.17 -0.26 3.05
C TYR A 74 29.51 -1.75 3.00
N LYS A 75 30.21 -2.20 1.96
CA LYS A 75 30.61 -3.61 1.77
C LYS A 75 29.46 -4.61 1.99
N GLY A 76 28.32 -4.33 1.37
CA GLY A 76 27.11 -5.15 1.46
C GLY A 76 26.23 -4.86 2.68
N ILE A 77 26.72 -4.20 3.73
CA ILE A 77 25.92 -3.83 4.92
C ILE A 77 25.22 -2.50 4.67
N GLY A 78 23.89 -2.52 4.53
CA GLY A 78 23.07 -1.32 4.35
C GLY A 78 22.40 -0.86 5.64
N ILE A 79 22.54 0.42 5.98
CA ILE A 79 21.84 1.06 7.10
C ILE A 79 21.13 2.31 6.58
N GLY A 80 19.89 2.52 7.01
CA GLY A 80 19.15 3.72 6.62
C GLY A 80 17.90 3.95 7.44
N ALA A 81 17.14 4.96 7.01
CA ALA A 81 15.82 5.29 7.52
C ALA A 81 14.76 5.03 6.46
N GLN A 82 13.58 4.66 6.92
CA GLN A 82 12.41 4.38 6.10
C GLN A 82 11.20 5.12 6.66
N SER A 83 10.45 5.76 5.77
CA SER A 83 9.11 6.28 6.06
C SER A 83 8.14 5.61 5.10
N ARG A 84 7.03 5.11 5.62
CA ARG A 84 6.00 4.49 4.78
C ARG A 84 4.59 4.79 5.27
N PHE A 85 3.69 4.87 4.30
CA PHE A 85 2.25 4.92 4.50
C PHE A 85 1.62 3.82 3.66
N ASP A 86 0.83 2.98 4.31
CA ASP A 86 0.14 1.90 3.66
C ASP A 86 -1.33 1.93 4.04
N TYR A 87 -2.17 1.68 3.06
CA TYR A 87 -3.61 1.56 3.20
C TYR A 87 -4.07 0.38 2.35
N LEU A 88 -4.92 -0.46 2.91
CA LEU A 88 -5.55 -1.58 2.25
C LEU A 88 -7.03 -1.58 2.59
N LEU A 89 -7.85 -1.82 1.59
CA LEU A 89 -9.27 -2.08 1.70
C LEU A 89 -9.59 -3.34 0.89
N ALA A 90 -10.31 -4.26 1.51
CA ALA A 90 -11.06 -5.29 0.81
C ALA A 90 -12.53 -5.16 1.19
N PHE A 91 -13.42 -5.27 0.23
CA PHE A 91 -14.85 -5.05 0.44
C PHE A 91 -15.68 -5.88 -0.53
N ASP A 92 -16.90 -6.22 -0.15
CA ASP A 92 -17.82 -6.87 -1.09
C ASP A 92 -18.35 -5.84 -2.12
N PRO A 93 -18.63 -6.22 -3.37
CA PRO A 93 -19.27 -5.33 -4.34
C PRO A 93 -20.59 -4.72 -3.84
N ASP A 94 -21.36 -5.43 -3.00
CA ASP A 94 -22.54 -4.87 -2.35
C ASP A 94 -22.19 -3.78 -1.33
N THR A 95 -21.04 -3.85 -0.65
CA THR A 95 -20.56 -2.79 0.25
C THR A 95 -20.26 -1.51 -0.52
N ALA A 96 -19.57 -1.63 -1.66
CA ALA A 96 -19.29 -0.49 -2.54
C ALA A 96 -20.61 0.11 -3.07
N ARG A 97 -21.53 -0.74 -3.54
CA ARG A 97 -22.87 -0.34 -4.00
C ARG A 97 -23.66 0.36 -2.91
N TYR A 98 -23.69 -0.18 -1.71
CA TYR A 98 -24.37 0.40 -0.57
C TYR A 98 -23.81 1.79 -0.26
N THR A 99 -22.48 1.91 -0.17
CA THR A 99 -21.78 3.17 0.13
C THR A 99 -22.03 4.24 -0.94
N HIS A 100 -21.97 3.87 -2.21
CA HIS A 100 -22.30 4.78 -3.32
C HIS A 100 -23.77 5.21 -3.28
N THR A 101 -24.68 4.28 -3.02
CA THR A 101 -26.13 4.58 -2.96
C THR A 101 -26.43 5.56 -1.84
N GLU A 102 -25.84 5.35 -0.66
CA GLU A 102 -25.96 6.24 0.50
C GLU A 102 -25.38 7.63 0.23
N LYS A 103 -24.11 7.70 -0.19
CA LYS A 103 -23.40 8.98 -0.40
C LYS A 103 -24.02 9.87 -1.48
N ASN A 104 -24.67 9.27 -2.48
CA ASN A 104 -25.23 9.97 -3.62
C ASN A 104 -26.77 10.16 -3.52
N ASP A 105 -27.36 9.91 -2.34
CA ASP A 105 -28.80 10.04 -2.08
C ASP A 105 -29.66 9.26 -3.11
N LEU A 106 -29.19 8.08 -3.52
CA LEU A 106 -29.89 7.22 -4.48
C LEU A 106 -30.89 6.30 -3.76
N PRO A 107 -31.99 5.90 -4.43
CA PRO A 107 -32.96 5.00 -3.82
C PRO A 107 -32.39 3.58 -3.66
N PHE A 108 -32.48 3.04 -2.43
CA PHE A 108 -32.08 1.67 -2.14
C PHE A 108 -33.06 0.64 -2.72
N GLU A 109 -32.52 -0.51 -3.13
CA GLU A 109 -33.31 -1.67 -3.50
C GLU A 109 -33.83 -2.35 -2.23
N LYS A 110 -35.05 -2.92 -2.29
CA LYS A 110 -35.63 -3.68 -1.17
C LYS A 110 -35.06 -5.10 -1.12
N ARG A 111 -33.78 -5.22 -0.77
CA ARG A 111 -33.06 -6.48 -0.62
C ARG A 111 -32.06 -6.41 0.52
N ASN A 112 -31.56 -7.58 0.92
CA ASN A 112 -30.38 -7.67 1.76
C ASN A 112 -29.13 -7.43 0.92
N TYR A 113 -28.33 -6.46 1.34
CA TYR A 113 -26.98 -6.22 0.85
C TYR A 113 -25.99 -6.98 1.73
N ARG A 114 -25.02 -7.65 1.11
CA ARG A 114 -23.85 -8.14 1.83
C ARG A 114 -22.99 -6.94 2.21
N TYR A 115 -22.73 -6.74 3.49
CA TYR A 115 -21.82 -5.70 3.96
C TYR A 115 -20.55 -6.35 4.52
N TYR A 116 -19.49 -6.32 3.73
CA TYR A 116 -18.15 -6.70 4.15
C TYR A 116 -17.19 -5.55 3.86
N LEU A 117 -16.49 -5.11 4.89
CA LEU A 117 -15.44 -4.10 4.80
C LEU A 117 -14.29 -4.53 5.70
N TRP A 118 -13.11 -4.69 5.12
CA TRP A 118 -11.88 -4.92 5.84
C TRP A 118 -10.84 -3.88 5.45
N GLY A 119 -10.53 -2.99 6.38
CA GLY A 119 -9.68 -1.83 6.15
C GLY A 119 -8.50 -1.82 7.11
N ARG A 120 -7.28 -1.74 6.56
CA ARG A 120 -6.04 -1.68 7.32
C ARG A 120 -5.18 -0.54 6.84
N GLN A 121 -4.77 0.34 7.75
CA GLN A 121 -3.80 1.37 7.44
C GLN A 121 -2.83 1.62 8.57
N ALA A 122 -1.61 2.01 8.20
CA ALA A 122 -0.59 2.43 9.14
C ALA A 122 0.39 3.41 8.50
N THR A 123 0.83 4.38 9.30
CA THR A 123 2.01 5.20 9.00
C THR A 123 3.13 4.80 9.92
N THR A 124 4.28 4.42 9.35
CA THR A 124 5.44 3.98 10.14
C THR A 124 6.71 4.69 9.72
N ASN A 125 7.56 5.00 10.71
CA ASN A 125 8.87 5.58 10.50
C ASN A 125 9.91 4.77 11.28
N GLY A 126 10.98 4.36 10.62
CA GLY A 126 11.92 3.42 11.20
C GLY A 126 13.32 3.52 10.64
N ILE A 127 14.17 2.65 11.17
CA ILE A 127 15.51 2.40 10.68
C ILE A 127 15.59 0.97 10.17
N PHE A 128 16.39 0.76 9.14
CA PHE A 128 16.61 -0.57 8.59
C PHE A 128 18.08 -0.95 8.59
N LEU A 129 18.31 -2.26 8.67
CA LEU A 129 19.58 -2.93 8.46
C LEU A 129 19.38 -3.99 7.37
N SER A 130 20.26 -4.02 6.39
CA SER A 130 20.28 -4.99 5.31
C SER A 130 21.68 -5.55 5.10
N TYR A 131 21.77 -6.74 4.53
CA TYR A 131 23.05 -7.34 4.20
C TYR A 131 23.00 -8.12 2.89
N ASP A 132 23.87 -7.81 1.95
CA ASP A 132 23.99 -8.53 0.68
C ASP A 132 24.83 -9.79 0.87
N LEU A 133 24.17 -10.96 0.88
CA LEU A 133 24.84 -12.26 0.88
C LEU A 133 25.20 -12.61 -0.56
N GLU A 134 26.45 -12.34 -0.94
CA GLU A 134 27.00 -12.71 -2.25
C GLU A 134 27.35 -14.21 -2.29
N LEU A 135 26.72 -14.95 -3.20
CA LEU A 135 26.89 -16.38 -3.43
C LEU A 135 27.23 -16.63 -4.90
N LEU A 136 27.74 -17.83 -5.22
CA LEU A 136 28.07 -18.26 -6.60
C LEU A 136 28.94 -17.22 -7.35
N ASP A 137 30.04 -16.80 -6.75
CA ASP A 137 30.93 -15.75 -7.30
C ASP A 137 30.18 -14.44 -7.61
N LYS A 138 29.31 -14.02 -6.67
CA LYS A 138 28.44 -12.82 -6.74
C LYS A 138 27.31 -12.90 -7.76
N LYS A 139 27.12 -14.02 -8.45
CA LYS A 139 26.00 -14.19 -9.40
C LYS A 139 24.66 -14.29 -8.71
N LEU A 140 24.63 -14.75 -7.46
CA LEU A 140 23.43 -14.82 -6.65
C LEU A 140 23.61 -13.92 -5.43
N VAL A 141 22.77 -12.92 -5.27
CA VAL A 141 22.75 -12.03 -4.12
C VAL A 141 21.44 -12.25 -3.37
N VAL A 142 21.52 -12.53 -2.08
CA VAL A 142 20.35 -12.62 -1.21
C VAL A 142 20.44 -11.51 -0.17
N THR A 143 19.45 -10.63 -0.14
CA THR A 143 19.44 -9.43 0.71
C THR A 143 18.27 -9.49 1.69
N PRO A 144 18.45 -10.08 2.88
CA PRO A 144 17.54 -9.84 3.99
C PRO A 144 17.64 -8.38 4.44
N LYS A 145 16.50 -7.78 4.74
CA LYS A 145 16.39 -6.45 5.31
C LYS A 145 15.43 -6.47 6.49
N PHE A 146 15.95 -6.11 7.65
CA PHE A 146 15.18 -5.94 8.87
C PHE A 146 14.92 -4.45 9.11
N THR A 147 13.67 -4.10 9.38
CA THR A 147 13.29 -2.73 9.74
C THR A 147 12.68 -2.74 11.13
N TYR A 148 13.16 -1.87 12.02
CA TYR A 148 12.48 -1.53 13.26
C TYR A 148 11.87 -0.15 13.13
N PHE A 149 10.60 0.00 13.49
CA PHE A 149 9.85 1.22 13.26
C PHE A 149 8.90 1.55 14.39
N LYS A 150 8.51 2.83 14.41
CA LYS A 150 7.46 3.36 15.28
C LYS A 150 6.27 3.82 14.48
N SER A 151 5.11 3.71 15.09
CA SER A 151 3.84 4.17 14.53
C SER A 151 2.98 4.82 15.61
N THR A 152 2.27 5.87 15.24
CA THR A 152 1.28 6.54 16.10
C THR A 152 -0.08 6.67 15.42
N HIS A 153 -0.16 6.24 14.16
CA HIS A 153 -1.34 6.36 13.33
C HIS A 153 -1.61 5.01 12.67
N PHE A 154 -2.74 4.41 13.02
CA PHE A 154 -3.18 3.15 12.46
C PHE A 154 -4.70 3.00 12.55
N GLN A 155 -5.24 2.15 11.69
CA GLN A 155 -6.60 1.63 11.78
C GLN A 155 -6.60 0.18 11.31
N ASP A 156 -7.31 -0.68 12.03
CA ASP A 156 -7.68 -2.03 11.60
C ASP A 156 -9.16 -2.20 11.86
N ALA A 157 -9.95 -2.25 10.79
CA ALA A 157 -11.40 -2.31 10.82
C ALA A 157 -11.86 -3.54 10.05
N ARG A 158 -12.75 -4.31 10.66
CA ARG A 158 -13.54 -5.34 10.00
C ARG A 158 -15.00 -5.11 10.34
N VAL A 159 -15.83 -4.91 9.33
CA VAL A 159 -17.28 -4.88 9.44
C VAL A 159 -17.85 -5.95 8.55
N ASP A 160 -18.65 -6.83 9.11
CA ASP A 160 -19.10 -8.06 8.45
C ASP A 160 -20.58 -8.32 8.80
N GLY A 161 -21.44 -8.39 7.79
CA GLY A 161 -22.83 -8.75 7.98
C GLY A 161 -23.75 -8.48 6.80
N THR A 162 -25.01 -8.15 7.10
CA THR A 162 -26.06 -7.83 6.12
C THR A 162 -26.87 -6.62 6.53
N ILE A 163 -27.31 -5.82 5.56
CA ILE A 163 -28.17 -4.65 5.75
C ILE A 163 -29.34 -4.72 4.77
N PHE A 164 -30.57 -4.46 5.21
CA PHE A 164 -31.75 -4.45 4.35
C PHE A 164 -32.10 -3.04 3.89
N GLY A 165 -32.05 -2.79 2.58
CA GLY A 165 -32.39 -1.47 2.01
C GLY A 165 -31.59 -0.33 2.64
N ASP A 166 -32.29 0.73 3.05
CA ASP A 166 -31.80 1.84 3.88
C ASP A 166 -32.18 1.71 5.37
N GLU A 167 -32.75 0.56 5.76
CA GLU A 167 -33.31 0.36 7.08
C GLU A 167 -32.23 -0.04 8.11
N ILE A 168 -32.52 0.21 9.39
CA ILE A 168 -31.69 -0.26 10.53
C ILE A 168 -31.91 -1.77 10.78
N GLU A 169 -32.52 -2.47 9.82
CA GLU A 169 -32.67 -3.92 9.83
C GLU A 169 -31.40 -4.54 9.23
N GLY A 170 -30.70 -5.32 10.04
CA GLY A 170 -29.39 -5.83 9.69
C GLY A 170 -28.62 -6.39 10.87
N LYS A 171 -27.84 -7.42 10.57
CA LYS A 171 -26.89 -8.03 11.50
C LYS A 171 -25.49 -7.66 11.03
N LEU A 172 -24.84 -6.76 11.75
CA LEU A 172 -23.44 -6.38 11.52
C LEU A 172 -22.60 -6.77 12.72
N GLU A 173 -21.43 -7.31 12.47
CA GLU A 173 -20.36 -7.47 13.43
C GLU A 173 -19.25 -6.48 13.08
N ALA A 174 -18.76 -5.75 14.08
CA ALA A 174 -17.69 -4.79 13.93
C ALA A 174 -16.55 -5.14 14.88
N GLU A 175 -15.34 -5.22 14.35
CA GLU A 175 -14.08 -5.28 15.08
C GLU A 175 -13.24 -4.11 14.58
N TYR A 176 -13.05 -3.10 15.41
CA TYR A 176 -12.39 -1.87 14.97
C TYR A 176 -11.41 -1.36 16.01
N TYR A 177 -10.16 -1.21 15.61
CA TYR A 177 -9.04 -0.75 16.43
C TYR A 177 -8.36 0.42 15.74
N PHE A 178 -8.00 1.46 16.50
CA PHE A 178 -7.58 2.70 15.87
C PHE A 178 -6.77 3.62 16.77
N SER A 179 -5.96 4.47 16.13
CA SER A 179 -5.44 5.71 16.73
C SER A 179 -6.46 6.84 16.69
N LYS A 180 -7.33 6.86 15.68
CA LYS A 180 -8.38 7.87 15.48
C LYS A 180 -9.65 7.22 14.96
N ASP A 181 -10.75 7.47 15.65
CA ASP A 181 -12.07 6.97 15.29
C ASP A 181 -12.63 7.77 14.11
N ILE A 182 -12.56 7.22 12.89
CA ILE A 182 -13.17 7.83 11.70
C ILE A 182 -14.60 7.33 11.44
N LEU A 183 -14.94 6.14 11.95
CA LEU A 183 -16.23 5.50 11.70
C LEU A 183 -17.32 6.13 12.59
N PHE A 184 -17.11 6.16 13.91
CA PHE A 184 -18.09 6.68 14.88
C PHE A 184 -17.76 8.10 15.36
N LYS A 185 -16.53 8.57 15.12
CA LYS A 185 -16.05 9.94 15.44
C LYS A 185 -16.22 10.35 16.90
N SER A 186 -16.34 9.37 17.80
CA SER A 186 -16.76 9.59 19.20
C SER A 186 -15.84 8.92 20.21
N PHE A 187 -15.08 7.88 19.80
CA PHE A 187 -14.29 7.05 20.69
C PHE A 187 -12.78 7.22 20.51
N THR A 188 -12.36 8.31 19.84
CA THR A 188 -10.94 8.63 19.66
C THR A 188 -10.24 8.81 21.01
N PRO A 189 -9.16 8.07 21.29
CA PRO A 189 -8.36 8.27 22.49
C PRO A 189 -7.86 9.71 22.62
N THR A 190 -7.66 10.16 23.86
CA THR A 190 -7.17 11.52 24.13
C THR A 190 -5.70 11.69 23.77
N GLU A 191 -4.91 10.62 23.89
CA GLU A 191 -3.53 10.53 23.43
C GLU A 191 -3.42 9.54 22.27
N ASN A 192 -2.54 9.82 21.30
CA ASN A 192 -2.27 8.86 20.23
C ASN A 192 -1.59 7.59 20.80
N PRO A 193 -1.96 6.40 20.32
CA PRO A 193 -1.29 5.17 20.72
C PRO A 193 0.18 5.17 20.32
N LYS A 194 0.96 4.38 21.05
CA LYS A 194 2.39 4.16 20.79
C LYS A 194 2.57 2.77 20.21
N GLY A 195 2.96 2.71 18.94
CA GLY A 195 3.26 1.50 18.20
C GLY A 195 4.77 1.30 18.11
N ASP A 196 5.25 0.15 18.58
CA ASP A 196 6.61 -0.34 18.34
C ASP A 196 6.49 -1.62 17.49
N GLY A 197 7.19 -1.65 16.36
CA GLY A 197 7.04 -2.73 15.39
C GLY A 197 8.29 -3.05 14.61
N TYR A 198 8.24 -4.15 13.89
CA TYR A 198 9.33 -4.63 13.06
C TYR A 198 8.81 -5.31 11.79
N SER A 199 9.64 -5.32 10.75
CA SER A 199 9.38 -6.09 9.54
C SER A 199 10.64 -6.74 8.98
N LEU A 200 10.42 -7.80 8.20
CA LEU A 200 11.45 -8.52 7.46
C LEU A 200 11.09 -8.57 5.98
N ASP A 201 11.97 -8.02 5.16
CA ASP A 201 11.98 -8.17 3.72
C ASP A 201 13.09 -9.14 3.30
N LEU A 202 12.90 -9.81 2.17
CA LEU A 202 13.91 -10.64 1.52
C LEU A 202 13.93 -10.35 0.04
N GLU A 203 15.09 -10.01 -0.50
CA GLU A 203 15.33 -9.91 -1.93
C GLU A 203 16.30 -11.00 -2.38
N ILE A 204 16.07 -11.54 -3.57
CA ILE A 204 16.93 -12.52 -4.22
C ILE A 204 17.18 -12.02 -5.63
N ASP A 205 18.44 -11.91 -6.00
CA ASP A 205 18.89 -11.51 -7.32
C ASP A 205 19.83 -12.54 -7.90
N TRP A 206 19.50 -13.11 -9.06
CA TRP A 206 20.29 -14.17 -9.67
C TRP A 206 20.60 -13.89 -11.14
N GLN A 207 21.85 -13.57 -11.42
CA GLN A 207 22.42 -13.53 -12.76
C GLN A 207 22.74 -14.97 -13.22
N ILE A 208 21.79 -15.60 -13.92
CA ILE A 208 21.90 -17.00 -14.36
C ILE A 208 22.93 -17.12 -15.49
N THR A 209 22.82 -16.27 -16.49
CA THR A 209 23.74 -16.14 -17.64
C THR A 209 24.06 -14.67 -17.84
N ASP A 210 24.97 -14.31 -18.75
CA ASP A 210 25.27 -12.90 -19.03
C ASP A 210 24.05 -12.12 -19.58
N ASP A 211 23.04 -12.82 -20.12
CA ASP A 211 21.85 -12.23 -20.75
C ASP A 211 20.57 -12.44 -19.95
N LEU A 212 20.57 -13.27 -18.91
CA LEU A 212 19.38 -13.60 -18.12
C LEU A 212 19.62 -13.37 -16.64
N ARG A 213 18.84 -12.46 -16.07
CA ARG A 213 18.74 -12.21 -14.63
C ARG A 213 17.33 -12.55 -14.16
N VAL A 214 17.22 -13.26 -13.05
CA VAL A 214 15.95 -13.55 -12.39
C VAL A 214 16.02 -12.96 -11.00
N TRP A 215 14.95 -12.28 -10.59
CA TRP A 215 14.87 -11.66 -9.28
C TRP A 215 13.53 -11.99 -8.62
N ALA A 216 13.54 -12.02 -7.30
CA ALA A 216 12.34 -12.19 -6.49
C ALA A 216 12.45 -11.34 -5.22
N ALA A 217 11.33 -10.85 -4.74
CA ALA A 217 11.26 -10.13 -3.48
C ALA A 217 10.01 -10.54 -2.70
N GLY A 218 10.20 -10.81 -1.41
CA GLY A 218 9.14 -10.88 -0.42
C GLY A 218 9.25 -9.67 0.49
N LYS A 219 8.26 -8.79 0.45
CA LYS A 219 8.16 -7.64 1.35
C LYS A 219 7.21 -7.95 2.47
N ASP A 220 7.54 -7.49 3.68
CA ASP A 220 6.71 -7.71 4.86
C ASP A 220 6.43 -9.21 5.09
N LEU A 221 7.42 -10.08 4.84
CA LEU A 221 7.32 -11.53 5.09
C LEU A 221 6.99 -11.82 6.55
N VAL A 222 7.47 -10.93 7.42
CA VAL A 222 7.01 -10.75 8.78
C VAL A 222 6.74 -9.25 8.93
N TYR A 223 5.60 -8.90 9.52
CA TYR A 223 5.28 -7.53 9.91
C TYR A 223 4.39 -7.57 11.14
N GLU A 224 4.87 -6.97 12.22
CA GLU A 224 4.11 -6.89 13.47
C GLU A 224 4.34 -5.53 14.12
N THR A 225 3.27 -4.91 14.62
CA THR A 225 3.32 -3.69 15.41
C THR A 225 2.48 -3.85 16.65
N LYS A 226 3.08 -3.69 17.83
CA LYS A 226 2.35 -3.67 19.09
C LYS A 226 2.02 -2.24 19.46
N TYR A 227 0.72 -1.92 19.50
CA TYR A 227 0.19 -0.64 19.95
C TYR A 227 -0.23 -0.72 21.41
N THR A 228 0.26 0.21 22.22
CA THR A 228 -0.27 0.51 23.57
C THR A 228 -1.10 1.78 23.51
N GLY A 229 -2.29 1.77 24.11
CA GLY A 229 -3.18 2.93 24.13
C GLY A 229 -4.15 2.97 22.95
N ALA A 230 -4.47 1.81 22.36
CA ALA A 230 -5.33 1.75 21.18
C ALA A 230 -6.80 1.96 21.57
N GLY A 231 -7.50 2.81 20.80
CA GLY A 231 -8.95 2.90 20.83
C GLY A 231 -9.58 1.69 20.15
N PHE A 232 -10.81 1.35 20.52
CA PHE A 232 -11.49 0.21 19.94
C PHE A 232 -13.03 0.36 19.97
N VAL A 233 -13.70 -0.29 19.02
CA VAL A 233 -15.15 -0.51 18.98
C VAL A 233 -15.39 -1.92 18.48
N ASN A 234 -15.84 -2.80 19.37
CA ASN A 234 -16.11 -4.20 19.05
C ASN A 234 -17.52 -4.57 19.45
N GLY A 235 -18.24 -5.26 18.58
CA GLY A 235 -19.56 -5.75 18.93
C GLY A 235 -20.43 -6.03 17.72
N PHE A 236 -21.73 -6.09 17.97
CA PHE A 236 -22.67 -6.46 16.93
C PHE A 236 -24.01 -5.72 17.05
N THR A 237 -24.71 -5.64 15.93
CA THR A 237 -26.14 -5.42 15.83
C THR A 237 -26.81 -6.75 15.49
N THR A 238 -28.01 -7.00 15.99
CA THR A 238 -28.82 -8.15 15.58
C THR A 238 -30.20 -7.71 15.19
N ASP A 239 -30.77 -8.41 14.21
CA ASP A 239 -32.20 -8.38 13.95
C ASP A 239 -32.97 -8.78 15.22
N ILE A 240 -34.00 -8.00 15.52
CA ILE A 240 -34.78 -8.14 16.73
C ILE A 240 -35.75 -9.32 16.55
N PRO A 241 -35.84 -10.26 17.49
CA PRO A 241 -37.02 -11.12 17.56
C PRO A 241 -38.24 -10.26 17.91
N PHE A 242 -39.21 -10.15 17.01
CA PHE A 242 -40.48 -9.51 17.34
C PHE A 242 -41.30 -10.41 18.28
N THR A 243 -41.99 -9.81 19.25
CA THR A 243 -43.03 -10.50 20.03
C THR A 243 -44.36 -9.83 19.72
N GLU A 244 -45.29 -10.54 19.08
CA GLU A 244 -46.66 -10.06 18.91
C GLU A 244 -47.38 -10.02 20.26
N ARG A 245 -48.00 -8.89 20.57
CA ARG A 245 -49.00 -8.74 21.64
C ARG A 245 -50.35 -8.37 21.03
N GLU A 246 -51.43 -8.55 21.79
CA GLU A 246 -52.80 -8.23 21.34
C GLU A 246 -52.98 -6.77 20.87
N ASP A 247 -52.10 -5.86 21.27
CA ASP A 247 -52.13 -4.42 21.01
C ASP A 247 -50.96 -3.89 20.14
N GLY A 248 -50.09 -4.76 19.62
CA GLY A 248 -49.04 -4.35 18.68
C GLY A 248 -47.80 -5.25 18.64
N ILE A 249 -46.79 -4.79 17.91
CA ILE A 249 -45.48 -5.43 17.80
C ILE A 249 -44.49 -4.64 18.65
N ASP A 250 -43.80 -5.30 19.59
CA ASP A 250 -42.74 -4.70 20.41
C ASP A 250 -41.38 -5.14 19.87
N THR A 251 -40.55 -4.18 19.45
CA THR A 251 -39.20 -4.43 18.92
C THR A 251 -38.19 -3.46 19.56
N THR A 252 -37.08 -3.96 20.11
CA THR A 252 -35.94 -3.13 20.53
C THR A 252 -34.64 -3.65 19.92
N PRO A 253 -33.96 -2.89 19.02
CA PRO A 253 -32.67 -3.27 18.47
C PRO A 253 -31.69 -3.54 19.61
N SER A 254 -31.13 -4.76 19.68
CA SER A 254 -30.01 -5.02 20.59
C SER A 254 -28.70 -4.70 19.90
N VAL A 255 -28.19 -3.50 20.18
CA VAL A 255 -26.82 -3.11 19.88
C VAL A 255 -25.97 -3.41 21.10
N ARG A 256 -24.94 -4.25 20.95
CA ARG A 256 -23.97 -4.51 22.01
C ARG A 256 -22.59 -4.15 21.53
N LEU A 257 -22.11 -2.97 21.94
CA LEU A 257 -20.76 -2.51 21.65
C LEU A 257 -19.92 -2.44 22.93
N ARG A 258 -18.70 -2.94 22.85
CA ARG A 258 -17.61 -2.67 23.78
C ARG A 258 -16.74 -1.62 23.10
N THR A 259 -16.58 -0.45 23.73
CA THR A 259 -15.88 0.68 23.12
C THR A 259 -14.80 1.23 24.03
N SER A 260 -13.92 2.06 23.48
CA SER A 260 -12.95 2.87 24.23
C SER A 260 -13.56 4.06 24.97
N ALA A 261 -14.89 4.09 25.13
CA ALA A 261 -15.56 5.10 25.94
C ALA A 261 -15.03 5.08 27.39
N TYR A 262 -15.01 6.25 28.03
CA TYR A 262 -14.45 6.43 29.37
C TYR A 262 -12.96 6.09 29.45
N ASP A 263 -12.20 6.43 28.41
CA ASP A 263 -10.74 6.27 28.33
C ASP A 263 -10.29 4.82 28.51
N GLN A 264 -11.10 3.87 28.04
CA GLN A 264 -10.72 2.46 27.99
C GLN A 264 -9.81 2.22 26.80
N GLU A 265 -8.53 2.02 27.06
CA GLU A 265 -7.55 1.69 26.04
C GLU A 265 -7.11 0.22 26.17
N ILE A 266 -6.63 -0.34 25.06
CA ILE A 266 -6.11 -1.71 25.04
C ILE A 266 -4.69 -1.76 24.46
N GLU A 267 -4.04 -2.90 24.68
CA GLU A 267 -2.93 -3.33 23.82
C GLU A 267 -3.50 -4.04 22.59
N TYR A 268 -2.96 -3.73 21.42
CA TYR A 268 -3.37 -4.32 20.16
C TYR A 268 -2.16 -4.66 19.28
N THR A 269 -2.16 -5.85 18.70
CA THR A 269 -1.13 -6.27 17.74
C THR A 269 -1.70 -6.15 16.34
N PHE A 270 -1.04 -5.35 15.51
CA PHE A 270 -1.37 -5.12 14.12
C PHE A 270 -0.38 -5.89 13.23
N GLU A 271 -0.91 -6.68 12.31
CA GLU A 271 -0.15 -7.53 11.39
C GLU A 271 -0.52 -7.18 9.94
N ARG A 272 0.33 -7.58 8.99
CA ARG A 272 0.10 -7.33 7.57
C ARG A 272 0.46 -8.51 6.70
N ASP A 273 -0.19 -8.58 5.55
CA ASP A 273 0.10 -9.58 4.53
C ASP A 273 1.40 -9.27 3.80
N ALA A 274 2.13 -10.34 3.53
CA ALA A 274 3.33 -10.28 2.72
C ALA A 274 2.99 -9.95 1.27
N ARG A 275 3.90 -9.24 0.60
CA ARG A 275 3.79 -8.88 -0.81
C ARG A 275 4.91 -9.55 -1.59
N TYR A 276 4.55 -10.17 -2.70
CA TYR A 276 5.47 -11.00 -3.47
C TYR A 276 5.70 -10.41 -4.86
N TYR A 277 6.96 -10.41 -5.27
CA TYR A 277 7.38 -9.94 -6.58
C TYR A 277 8.32 -10.99 -7.17
N VAL A 278 8.16 -11.27 -8.45
CA VAL A 278 9.08 -12.11 -9.22
C VAL A 278 9.25 -11.51 -10.59
N GLY A 279 10.47 -11.53 -11.13
CA GLY A 279 10.71 -11.06 -12.47
C GLY A 279 11.92 -11.70 -13.11
N ALA A 280 11.98 -11.56 -14.43
CA ALA A 280 13.09 -11.97 -15.25
C ALA A 280 13.42 -10.86 -16.25
N ASP A 281 14.69 -10.48 -16.28
CA ASP A 281 15.25 -9.55 -17.24
C ASP A 281 16.06 -10.36 -18.27
N TYR A 282 15.77 -10.15 -19.55
CA TYR A 282 16.45 -10.81 -20.65
C TYR A 282 17.03 -9.79 -21.64
N ARG A 283 18.34 -9.87 -21.89
CA ARG A 283 19.02 -9.07 -22.91
C ARG A 283 18.81 -9.72 -24.28
N ILE A 284 18.10 -9.01 -25.16
CA ILE A 284 17.81 -9.48 -26.52
C ILE A 284 19.02 -9.19 -27.42
N ASN A 285 19.61 -8.02 -27.27
CA ASN A 285 20.84 -7.57 -27.92
C ASN A 285 21.39 -6.33 -27.17
N ASP A 286 22.45 -5.71 -27.69
CA ASP A 286 23.10 -4.54 -27.07
C ASP A 286 22.16 -3.33 -26.90
N SER A 287 21.15 -3.19 -27.75
CA SER A 287 20.23 -2.05 -27.73
C SER A 287 18.89 -2.36 -27.05
N PHE A 288 18.54 -3.63 -26.86
CA PHE A 288 17.22 -4.03 -26.38
C PHE A 288 17.28 -5.10 -25.30
N SER A 289 16.47 -4.91 -24.26
CA SER A 289 16.17 -5.93 -23.27
C SER A 289 14.70 -5.92 -22.92
N THR A 290 14.21 -7.00 -22.33
CA THR A 290 12.83 -7.11 -21.86
C THR A 290 12.80 -7.57 -20.42
N THR A 291 11.80 -7.09 -19.68
CA THR A 291 11.49 -7.54 -18.33
C THR A 291 10.10 -8.12 -18.33
N VAL A 292 9.92 -9.31 -17.79
CA VAL A 292 8.61 -9.84 -17.42
C VAL A 292 8.56 -9.98 -15.91
N LYS A 293 7.49 -9.50 -15.27
CA LYS A 293 7.34 -9.59 -13.82
C LYS A 293 5.89 -9.86 -13.41
N ALA A 294 5.75 -10.57 -12.29
CA ALA A 294 4.49 -10.78 -11.62
C ALA A 294 4.58 -10.23 -10.19
N ARG A 295 3.50 -9.63 -9.72
CA ARG A 295 3.37 -9.08 -8.36
C ARG A 295 2.08 -9.58 -7.75
N LYS A 296 2.11 -9.95 -6.48
CA LYS A 296 0.92 -10.39 -5.75
C LYS A 296 0.74 -9.56 -4.48
N PHE A 297 -0.44 -8.97 -4.33
CA PHE A 297 -0.88 -8.20 -3.17
C PHE A 297 -2.21 -8.78 -2.71
N ILE A 298 -2.27 -9.34 -1.50
CA ILE A 298 -3.49 -9.99 -0.97
C ILE A 298 -4.02 -11.02 -1.97
N ASP A 299 -5.13 -10.70 -2.65
CA ASP A 299 -5.81 -11.56 -3.62
C ASP A 299 -5.49 -11.19 -5.08
N ASP A 300 -4.97 -9.98 -5.32
CA ASP A 300 -4.67 -9.46 -6.66
C ASP A 300 -3.32 -9.91 -7.18
N THR A 301 -3.28 -10.24 -8.47
CA THR A 301 -2.04 -10.64 -9.16
C THR A 301 -1.84 -9.84 -10.45
N PHE A 302 -0.77 -9.06 -10.48
CA PHE A 302 -0.42 -8.15 -11.56
C PHE A 302 0.68 -8.78 -12.42
N PHE A 303 0.42 -8.99 -13.71
CA PHE A 303 1.45 -9.39 -14.68
C PHE A 303 1.82 -8.22 -15.58
N GLN A 304 3.13 -7.97 -15.69
CA GLN A 304 3.67 -6.86 -16.47
C GLN A 304 4.79 -7.33 -17.40
N ALA A 305 4.80 -6.78 -18.62
CA ALA A 305 5.91 -6.90 -19.56
C ALA A 305 6.43 -5.51 -19.94
N ASN A 306 7.75 -5.34 -19.96
CA ASN A 306 8.43 -4.11 -20.35
C ASN A 306 9.42 -4.40 -21.49
N LEU A 307 9.54 -3.46 -22.42
CA LEU A 307 10.62 -3.36 -23.39
C LEU A 307 11.51 -2.18 -23.00
N THR A 308 12.81 -2.41 -22.97
CA THR A 308 13.82 -1.41 -22.64
C THR A 308 14.74 -1.21 -23.85
N TYR A 309 14.89 0.05 -24.27
CA TYR A 309 15.83 0.49 -25.29
C TYR A 309 17.02 1.19 -24.61
N HIS A 310 18.21 0.63 -24.80
CA HIS A 310 19.48 1.14 -24.28
C HIS A 310 20.13 2.07 -25.31
N PHE A 311 20.56 3.25 -24.88
CA PHE A 311 21.19 4.24 -25.74
C PHE A 311 22.24 5.05 -25.00
N GLY A 312 23.25 5.53 -25.75
CA GLY A 312 24.46 6.07 -25.13
C GLY A 312 25.14 5.04 -24.23
N ASP A 313 26.07 5.49 -23.40
CA ASP A 313 26.84 4.55 -22.58
C ASP A 313 26.02 4.02 -21.40
N ASN A 314 25.14 4.85 -20.84
CA ASN A 314 24.52 4.59 -19.53
C ASN A 314 23.02 4.90 -19.47
N TRP A 315 22.32 5.15 -20.60
CA TRP A 315 20.90 5.53 -20.58
C TRP A 315 20.00 4.45 -21.13
N ALA A 316 18.79 4.36 -20.60
CA ALA A 316 17.76 3.49 -21.12
C ALA A 316 16.37 4.12 -20.97
N PHE A 317 15.58 4.02 -22.03
CA PHE A 317 14.13 4.24 -21.96
C PHE A 317 13.45 2.89 -21.85
N PHE A 318 12.40 2.83 -21.05
CA PHE A 318 11.57 1.63 -21.00
C PHE A 318 10.11 1.98 -21.01
N GLY A 319 9.33 1.09 -21.60
CA GLY A 319 7.89 1.15 -21.60
C GLY A 319 7.31 -0.24 -21.41
N GLY A 320 6.13 -0.34 -20.83
CA GLY A 320 5.49 -1.61 -20.57
C GLY A 320 4.00 -1.49 -20.33
N TYR A 321 3.36 -2.64 -20.19
CA TYR A 321 1.93 -2.75 -19.91
C TYR A 321 1.69 -3.81 -18.86
N GLU A 322 0.78 -3.50 -17.93
CA GLU A 322 0.34 -4.37 -16.85
C GLU A 322 -1.13 -4.76 -17.04
N THR A 323 -1.40 -6.05 -16.92
CA THR A 323 -2.69 -6.65 -17.34
C THR A 323 -3.83 -6.48 -16.34
N HIS A 324 -3.57 -6.51 -15.03
CA HIS A 324 -4.63 -6.42 -14.01
C HIS A 324 -5.14 -4.98 -13.83
N SER A 325 -4.25 -4.01 -13.95
CA SER A 325 -4.57 -2.58 -13.80
C SER A 325 -4.80 -1.88 -15.13
N ASP A 326 -4.67 -2.57 -16.26
CA ASP A 326 -4.67 -1.99 -17.62
C ASP A 326 -3.69 -0.80 -17.79
N ALA A 327 -2.62 -0.77 -17.00
CA ALA A 327 -1.76 0.39 -16.85
C ALA A 327 -0.53 0.34 -17.76
N PHE A 328 -0.21 1.48 -18.39
CA PHE A 328 1.00 1.68 -19.19
C PHE A 328 2.10 2.30 -18.33
N GLU A 329 3.29 1.70 -18.34
CA GLU A 329 4.49 2.24 -17.71
C GLU A 329 5.37 2.93 -18.73
N LEU A 330 5.91 4.09 -18.38
CA LEU A 330 7.00 4.74 -19.09
C LEU A 330 8.05 5.21 -18.09
N GLY A 331 9.32 5.02 -18.43
CA GLY A 331 10.41 5.44 -17.57
C GLY A 331 11.71 5.67 -18.31
N ILE A 332 12.60 6.37 -17.61
CA ILE A 332 13.98 6.59 -18.02
C ILE A 332 14.88 6.20 -16.86
N LYS A 333 15.96 5.52 -17.17
CA LYS A 333 16.96 5.13 -16.16
C LYS A 333 18.36 5.26 -16.69
N THR A 334 19.28 5.34 -15.74
CA THR A 334 20.70 5.17 -15.91
C THR A 334 21.19 4.09 -14.96
N GLN A 335 22.49 3.82 -14.97
CA GLN A 335 23.11 2.96 -13.95
C GLN A 335 22.97 3.52 -12.51
N HIS A 336 22.75 4.83 -12.33
CA HIS A 336 22.73 5.47 -11.02
C HIS A 336 21.39 6.08 -10.60
N ALA A 337 20.45 6.24 -11.51
CA ALA A 337 19.20 6.89 -11.19
C ALA A 337 18.12 6.46 -12.16
N GLY A 338 16.87 6.48 -11.72
CA GLY A 338 15.74 6.23 -12.59
C GLY A 338 14.48 6.90 -12.09
N LEU A 339 13.56 7.14 -13.02
CA LEU A 339 12.23 7.66 -12.79
C LEU A 339 11.26 6.89 -13.69
N SER A 340 10.14 6.45 -13.14
CA SER A 340 9.05 5.89 -13.91
C SER A 340 7.70 6.34 -13.41
N VAL A 341 6.75 6.37 -14.35
CA VAL A 341 5.34 6.56 -14.06
C VAL A 341 4.58 5.45 -14.76
N LYS A 342 3.65 4.84 -14.04
CA LYS A 342 2.69 3.88 -14.58
C LYS A 342 1.27 4.33 -14.24
N MET A 343 0.40 4.36 -15.23
CA MET A 343 -1.00 4.74 -15.07
C MET A 343 -1.89 4.08 -16.12
N ASP A 344 -3.13 3.82 -15.76
CA ASP A 344 -4.19 3.31 -16.66
C ASP A 344 -4.86 4.45 -17.45
N ASN A 345 -4.92 5.65 -16.87
CA ASN A 345 -5.43 6.84 -17.51
C ASN A 345 -4.48 8.04 -17.36
N LEU A 346 -4.29 8.80 -18.45
CA LEU A 346 -3.47 10.03 -18.44
C LEU A 346 -4.14 11.16 -17.67
N ASN A 347 -5.47 11.16 -17.57
CA ASN A 347 -6.18 12.02 -16.65
C ASN A 347 -6.18 11.37 -15.26
N VAL A 348 -5.37 11.91 -14.34
CA VAL A 348 -5.24 11.40 -12.97
C VAL A 348 -6.57 11.39 -12.22
N ASP A 349 -7.49 12.29 -12.57
CA ASP A 349 -8.82 12.33 -11.96
C ASP A 349 -9.67 11.08 -12.31
N ASP A 350 -9.41 10.47 -13.48
CA ASP A 350 -10.12 9.30 -14.00
C ASP A 350 -9.29 8.01 -13.88
N ALA A 351 -8.11 8.08 -13.25
CA ALA A 351 -7.20 6.94 -13.14
C ALA A 351 -7.60 6.04 -11.98
N HIS A 352 -7.70 4.73 -12.22
CA HIS A 352 -7.86 3.72 -11.18
C HIS A 352 -6.51 3.23 -10.63
N TYR A 353 -5.43 3.45 -11.38
CA TYR A 353 -4.09 3.04 -10.99
C TYR A 353 -3.07 4.14 -11.27
N VAL A 354 -2.29 4.51 -10.25
CA VAL A 354 -1.15 5.41 -10.42
C VAL A 354 0.04 4.87 -9.63
N ASN A 355 1.18 4.77 -10.30
CA ASN A 355 2.44 4.42 -9.67
C ASN A 355 3.56 5.37 -10.13
N LEU A 356 4.28 5.92 -9.16
CA LEU A 356 5.41 6.82 -9.34
C LEU A 356 6.61 6.26 -8.58
N ASN A 357 7.69 5.98 -9.31
CA ASN A 357 8.91 5.46 -8.72
C ASN A 357 10.10 6.31 -9.11
N TRP A 358 11.00 6.55 -8.17
CA TRP A 358 12.35 6.98 -8.50
C TRP A 358 13.37 6.37 -7.56
N PHE A 359 14.59 6.24 -8.07
CA PHE A 359 15.72 5.83 -7.27
C PHE A 359 16.98 6.61 -7.65
N ILE A 360 17.88 6.73 -6.69
CA ILE A 360 19.25 7.19 -6.88
C ILE A 360 20.16 6.21 -6.13
N ASN A 361 21.08 5.60 -6.87
CA ASN A 361 22.12 4.72 -6.38
C ASN A 361 23.48 5.24 -6.85
N LEU A 362 24.18 5.95 -5.97
CA LEU A 362 25.49 6.52 -6.26
C LEU A 362 26.57 5.71 -5.57
N ASP A 363 27.58 5.39 -6.35
CA ASP A 363 28.77 4.63 -5.98
C ASP A 363 29.93 5.60 -5.72
N PHE A 364 30.56 5.52 -4.54
CA PHE A 364 31.67 6.40 -4.12
C PHE A 364 32.99 5.66 -3.89
#